data_AF-A0A932B296-F1
#
_entry.id   AF-A0A932B296-F1
#
_cell.length_a   1.000
_cell.length_b   1.000
_cell.length_c   1.000
_cell.angle_alpha   90.00
_cell.angle_beta   90.00
_cell.angle_gamma   90.00
#
_symmetry.space_group_name_H-M   'P 1'
#
loop_
_entity.id
_entity.type
_entity.pdbx_description
1 polymer ?
#
loop_
_entity_poly.entity_id
_entity_poly.type
_entity_poly.pdbx_seq_one_letter_code
_entity_poly.pdbx_strand_id
1 'polypeptide(L)'
;WRELLEASDPRVRAMYAWHAIEEVEHKAVAFDVLTQVAKAGYFRRNMAMLTITFGFPLTVARIMNHMFKVDGFNFWQRMQLWARGLWWFYKPGGLFIPTIGYYLAYYKPGFHPWKVKEMPSYGTWLKVFERTGDPIAAGNALHAAGQ
;
A
#
# COMPACT_ATOMS: atom_id res chain seq x y z
N TRP A 1 -2.88 -1.63 10.72
CA TRP A 1 -1.40 -1.60 10.64
C TRP A 1 -0.77 -1.58 12.01
N ARG A 2 -1.18 -0.66 12.90
CA ARG A 2 -0.67 -0.55 14.28
C ARG A 2 -0.78 -1.86 15.07
N GLU A 3 -1.99 -2.38 15.21
CA GLU A 3 -2.30 -3.65 15.90
C GLU A 3 -1.57 -4.87 15.31
N LEU A 4 -1.27 -4.86 14.00
CA LEU A 4 -0.59 -5.96 13.32
C LEU A 4 0.91 -6.02 13.65
N LEU A 5 1.54 -4.86 13.87
CA LEU A 5 2.98 -4.76 14.13
C LEU A 5 3.32 -4.56 15.61
N GLU A 6 2.30 -4.42 16.48
CA GLU A 6 2.50 -4.17 17.91
C GLU A 6 3.21 -5.33 18.62
N ALA A 7 2.87 -6.56 18.25
CA ALA A 7 3.51 -7.78 18.76
C ALA A 7 4.79 -8.18 18.01
N SER A 8 5.18 -7.42 16.97
CA SER A 8 6.36 -7.75 16.15
C SER A 8 7.66 -7.29 16.80
N ASP A 9 8.76 -8.00 16.52
CA ASP A 9 10.11 -7.57 16.91
C ASP A 9 10.37 -6.12 16.44
N PRO A 10 10.95 -5.24 17.28
CA PRO A 10 11.19 -3.85 16.93
C PRO A 10 11.96 -3.65 15.62
N ARG A 11 12.86 -4.57 15.26
CA ARG A 11 13.63 -4.54 14.01
C ARG A 11 12.75 -4.79 12.80
N VAL A 12 11.81 -5.72 12.90
CA VAL A 12 10.84 -6.02 11.83
C VAL A 12 9.90 -4.84 11.63
N ARG A 13 9.40 -4.25 12.72
CA ARG A 13 8.58 -3.04 12.66
C ARG A 13 9.33 -1.87 12.02
N ALA A 14 10.59 -1.66 12.41
CA ALA A 14 11.45 -0.62 11.85
C ALA A 14 11.69 -0.83 10.34
N MET A 15 11.96 -2.08 9.93
CA MET A 15 12.14 -2.44 8.52
C MET A 15 10.87 -2.14 7.70
N TYR A 16 9.69 -2.49 8.20
CA TYR A 16 8.43 -2.20 7.50
C TYR A 16 8.11 -0.70 7.48
N ALA A 17 8.42 0.02 8.56
CA ALA A 17 8.28 1.47 8.60
C ALA A 17 9.19 2.14 7.57
N TRP A 18 10.46 1.73 7.49
CA TRP A 18 11.41 2.22 6.51
C TRP A 18 10.96 1.94 5.07
N HIS A 19 10.56 0.71 4.74
CA HIS A 19 10.03 0.38 3.41
C HIS A 19 8.79 1.22 3.06
N ALA A 20 7.88 1.45 4.01
CA ALA A 20 6.70 2.28 3.74
C ALA A 20 7.07 3.74 3.42
N ILE A 21 8.14 4.26 4.00
CA ILE A 21 8.68 5.59 3.71
C ILE A 21 9.36 5.59 2.33
N GLU A 22 10.19 4.60 2.03
CA GLU A 22 10.85 4.43 0.72
C GLU A 22 9.82 4.35 -0.43
N GLU A 23 8.72 3.61 -0.24
CA GLU A 23 7.66 3.49 -1.24
C GLU A 23 6.95 4.83 -1.55
N VAL A 24 6.94 5.77 -0.59
CA VAL A 24 6.43 7.13 -0.83
C VAL A 24 7.34 7.91 -1.77
N GLU A 25 8.64 7.64 -1.77
CA GLU A 25 9.62 8.24 -2.70
C GLU A 25 9.56 7.53 -4.06
N HIS A 26 9.52 6.19 -4.05
CA HIS A 26 9.49 5.36 -5.25
C HIS A 26 8.28 5.65 -6.17
N LYS A 27 7.11 5.99 -5.60
CA LYS A 27 5.91 6.29 -6.41
C LYS A 27 6.14 7.40 -7.44
N ALA A 28 6.94 8.42 -7.09
CA ALA A 28 7.22 9.55 -7.97
C ALA A 28 8.26 9.17 -9.01
N VAL A 29 9.33 8.49 -8.58
CA VAL A 29 10.38 7.99 -9.48
C VAL A 29 9.78 7.07 -10.56
N ALA A 30 8.91 6.13 -10.17
CA ALA A 30 8.25 5.23 -11.11
C ALA A 30 7.37 5.98 -12.13
N PHE A 31 6.69 7.04 -11.68
CA PHE A 31 5.89 7.89 -12.56
C PHE A 31 6.74 8.67 -13.55
N ASP A 32 7.86 9.22 -13.11
CA ASP A 32 8.82 9.94 -13.96
C ASP A 32 9.48 9.02 -14.97
N VAL A 33 9.87 7.80 -14.58
CA VAL A 33 10.36 6.79 -15.53
C VAL A 33 9.30 6.47 -16.59
N LEU A 34 8.04 6.27 -16.20
CA LEU A 34 6.95 5.96 -17.13
C LEU A 34 6.68 7.12 -18.11
N THR A 35 6.66 8.36 -17.62
CA THR A 35 6.25 9.52 -18.42
C THR A 35 7.39 10.20 -19.17
N GLN A 36 8.58 10.28 -18.57
CA GLN A 36 9.74 10.99 -19.13
C GLN A 36 10.66 10.04 -19.92
N VAL A 37 10.95 8.84 -19.40
CA VAL A 37 11.86 7.88 -20.04
C VAL A 37 11.13 7.01 -21.06
N ALA A 38 10.07 6.32 -20.64
CA ALA A 38 9.26 5.48 -21.51
C ALA A 38 8.29 6.27 -22.41
N LYS A 39 8.17 7.59 -22.18
CA LYS A 39 7.32 8.52 -22.94
C LYS A 39 5.86 8.06 -23.05
N ALA A 40 5.35 7.40 -22.01
CA ALA A 40 3.96 6.94 -21.99
C ALA A 40 3.02 8.13 -21.80
N GLY A 41 2.26 8.43 -22.85
CA GLY A 41 1.19 9.44 -22.79
C GLY A 41 0.05 9.05 -21.85
N TYR A 42 -0.86 10.00 -21.63
CA TYR A 42 -2.01 9.86 -20.73
C TYR A 42 -2.79 8.55 -20.91
N PHE A 43 -3.09 8.19 -22.17
CA PHE A 43 -3.87 6.98 -22.47
C PHE A 43 -3.14 5.70 -22.05
N ARG A 44 -1.87 5.54 -22.45
CA ARG A 44 -1.05 4.36 -22.13
C ARG A 44 -0.87 4.20 -20.62
N ARG A 45 -0.64 5.31 -19.92
CA ARG A 45 -0.55 5.36 -18.45
C ARG A 45 -1.84 4.84 -17.78
N ASN A 46 -2.99 5.39 -18.17
CA ASN A 46 -4.27 5.01 -17.57
C ASN A 46 -4.69 3.59 -17.93
N MET A 47 -4.40 3.13 -19.15
CA MET A 47 -4.63 1.74 -19.54
C MET A 47 -3.79 0.77 -18.71
N ALA A 48 -2.50 1.07 -18.48
CA ALA A 48 -1.65 0.26 -17.62
C ALA A 48 -2.21 0.19 -16.18
N MET A 49 -2.67 1.32 -15.64
CA MET A 49 -3.32 1.35 -14.33
C MET A 49 -4.60 0.52 -14.30
N LEU A 50 -5.47 0.62 -15.31
CA LEU A 50 -6.68 -0.21 -15.40
C LEU A 50 -6.34 -1.70 -15.50
N THR A 51 -5.32 -2.06 -16.28
CA THR A 51 -4.86 -3.45 -16.38
C THR A 51 -4.43 -3.99 -15.01
N ILE A 52 -3.65 -3.25 -14.24
CA ILE A 52 -3.21 -3.71 -12.92
C ILE A 52 -4.36 -3.70 -11.90
N THR A 53 -5.28 -2.74 -11.97
CA THR A 53 -6.47 -2.66 -11.09
C THR A 53 -7.27 -3.96 -11.09
N PHE A 54 -7.41 -4.62 -12.24
CA PHE A 54 -8.12 -5.90 -12.33
C PHE A 54 -7.17 -7.11 -12.29
N GLY A 55 -6.03 -7.02 -12.97
CA GLY A 55 -5.08 -8.13 -13.09
C GLY A 55 -4.49 -8.55 -11.74
N PHE A 56 -4.15 -7.58 -10.88
CA PHE A 56 -3.56 -7.87 -9.58
C PHE A 56 -4.56 -8.58 -8.63
N PRO A 57 -5.77 -8.04 -8.35
CA PRO A 57 -6.72 -8.72 -7.47
C PRO A 57 -7.14 -10.10 -8.00
N LEU A 58 -7.30 -10.26 -9.31
CA LEU A 58 -7.62 -11.57 -9.90
C LEU A 58 -6.49 -12.58 -9.70
N THR A 59 -5.24 -12.15 -9.83
CA THR A 59 -4.08 -13.01 -9.61
C THR A 59 -3.97 -13.41 -8.15
N VAL A 60 -4.07 -12.44 -7.23
CA VAL A 60 -4.10 -12.68 -5.78
C VAL A 60 -5.24 -13.65 -5.42
N ALA A 61 -6.44 -13.46 -6.00
CA ALA A 61 -7.56 -14.34 -5.72
C ALA A 61 -7.35 -15.78 -6.19
N ARG A 62 -6.71 -15.98 -7.33
CA ARG A 62 -6.34 -17.32 -7.79
C ARG A 62 -5.33 -17.98 -6.86
N ILE A 63 -4.28 -17.26 -6.49
CA ILE A 63 -3.25 -17.76 -5.57
C ILE A 63 -3.86 -18.10 -4.21
N MET A 64 -4.64 -17.18 -3.63
CA MET A 64 -5.26 -17.39 -2.32
C MET A 64 -6.25 -18.55 -2.32
N ASN A 65 -7.07 -18.70 -3.37
CA ASN A 65 -7.95 -19.85 -3.51
C ASN A 65 -7.17 -21.17 -3.68
N HIS A 66 -6.00 -21.14 -4.33
CA HIS A 66 -5.13 -22.31 -4.39
C HIS A 66 -4.57 -22.66 -3.01
N MET A 67 -4.05 -21.68 -2.26
CA MET A 67 -3.56 -21.88 -0.89
C MET A 67 -4.66 -22.47 0.01
N PHE A 68 -5.87 -21.93 -0.02
CA PHE A 68 -6.97 -22.50 0.77
C PHE A 68 -7.31 -23.96 0.41
N LYS A 69 -7.14 -24.35 -0.86
CA LYS A 69 -7.33 -25.76 -1.24
C LYS A 69 -6.21 -26.64 -0.68
N VAL A 70 -4.97 -26.16 -0.72
CA VAL A 70 -3.81 -26.86 -0.15
C VAL A 70 -3.97 -27.04 1.37
N ASP A 71 -4.51 -26.04 2.05
CA ASP A 71 -4.82 -26.07 3.49
C ASP A 71 -6.04 -26.97 3.84
N GLY A 72 -6.68 -27.59 2.85
CA GLY A 72 -7.79 -28.53 3.06
C GLY A 72 -9.18 -27.89 3.26
N PHE A 73 -9.34 -26.59 3.00
CA PHE A 73 -10.65 -25.95 3.14
C PHE A 73 -11.64 -26.41 2.06
N ASN A 74 -12.82 -26.85 2.51
CA ASN A 74 -13.91 -27.21 1.62
C ASN A 74 -14.48 -25.96 0.90
N PHE A 75 -15.36 -26.19 -0.09
CA PHE A 75 -15.92 -25.10 -0.90
C PHE A 75 -16.64 -24.03 -0.06
N TRP A 76 -17.48 -24.43 0.89
CA TRP A 76 -18.27 -23.52 1.71
C TRP A 76 -17.39 -22.68 2.65
N GLN A 77 -16.38 -23.31 3.27
CA GLN A 77 -15.40 -22.60 4.10
C GLN A 77 -14.64 -21.55 3.29
N ARG A 78 -14.22 -21.88 2.06
CA ARG A 78 -13.54 -20.92 1.17
C ARG A 78 -14.44 -19.75 0.82
N MET A 79 -15.71 -19.99 0.48
CA MET A 79 -16.67 -18.92 0.20
C MET A 79 -16.90 -18.00 1.41
N GLN A 80 -17.00 -18.57 2.61
CA GLN A 80 -17.14 -17.79 3.83
C GLN A 80 -15.89 -16.94 4.14
N LEU A 81 -14.68 -17.50 3.95
CA LEU A 81 -13.42 -16.76 4.10
C LEU A 81 -13.35 -15.59 3.10
N TRP A 82 -13.72 -15.83 1.84
CA TRP A 82 -13.81 -14.79 0.82
C TRP A 82 -14.80 -13.69 1.19
N ALA A 83 -16.01 -14.03 1.62
CA ALA A 83 -17.01 -13.05 2.04
C ALA A 83 -16.52 -12.19 3.21
N ARG A 84 -15.91 -12.81 4.23
CA ARG A 84 -15.31 -12.10 5.37
C ARG A 84 -14.17 -11.19 4.95
N GLY A 85 -13.29 -11.67 4.07
CA GLY A 85 -12.16 -10.90 3.54
C GLY A 85 -12.65 -9.68 2.77
N LEU A 86 -13.56 -9.87 1.80
CA LEU A 86 -14.14 -8.78 1.01
C LEU A 86 -14.85 -7.75 1.90
N TRP A 87 -15.60 -8.21 2.91
CA TRP A 87 -16.21 -7.31 3.89
C TRP A 87 -15.15 -6.49 4.65
N TRP A 88 -14.09 -7.13 5.13
CA TRP A 88 -13.00 -6.43 5.83
C TRP A 88 -12.31 -5.38 4.93
N PHE A 89 -12.14 -5.69 3.64
CA PHE A 89 -11.55 -4.78 2.66
C PHE A 89 -12.42 -3.56 2.34
N TYR A 90 -13.73 -3.76 2.14
CA TYR A 90 -14.63 -2.75 1.55
C TYR A 90 -15.65 -2.15 2.51
N LYS A 91 -15.75 -2.61 3.76
CA LYS A 91 -16.62 -1.98 4.76
C LYS A 91 -16.27 -0.48 4.95
N PRO A 92 -17.19 0.36 5.45
CA PRO A 92 -16.83 1.70 5.91
C PRO A 92 -15.68 1.66 6.92
N GLY A 93 -14.61 2.44 6.67
CA GLY A 93 -13.37 2.38 7.45
C GLY A 93 -12.51 1.12 7.21
N GLY A 94 -12.86 0.30 6.22
CA GLY A 94 -12.05 -0.80 5.71
C GLY A 94 -10.84 -0.29 4.91
N LEU A 95 -10.02 -1.20 4.41
CA LEU A 95 -8.72 -0.86 3.84
C LEU A 95 -8.80 -0.03 2.55
N PHE A 96 -9.74 -0.34 1.63
CA PHE A 96 -9.77 0.32 0.33
C PHE A 96 -10.54 1.64 0.30
N ILE A 97 -11.58 1.79 1.12
CA ILE A 97 -12.46 2.97 1.07
C ILE A 97 -11.69 4.30 1.23
N PRO A 98 -10.75 4.44 2.18
CA PRO A 98 -9.94 5.66 2.31
C PRO A 98 -9.04 5.96 1.10
N THR A 99 -8.69 4.94 0.32
CA THR A 99 -7.74 5.06 -0.80
C THR A 99 -8.38 5.44 -2.13
N ILE A 100 -9.71 5.32 -2.27
CA ILE A 100 -10.43 5.56 -3.53
C ILE A 100 -10.16 6.97 -4.07
N GLY A 101 -10.07 7.99 -3.21
CA GLY A 101 -9.77 9.36 -3.62
C GLY A 101 -8.42 9.49 -4.34
N TYR A 102 -7.38 8.85 -3.82
CA TYR A 102 -6.05 8.83 -4.44
C TYR A 102 -6.05 8.05 -5.75
N TYR A 103 -6.77 6.92 -5.79
CA TYR A 103 -6.95 6.13 -7.00
C TYR A 103 -7.60 6.95 -8.13
N LEU A 104 -8.69 7.67 -7.84
CA LEU A 104 -9.36 8.53 -8.82
C LEU A 104 -8.49 9.73 -9.23
N ALA A 105 -7.68 10.27 -8.32
CA ALA A 105 -6.78 11.37 -8.62
C ALA A 105 -5.73 11.01 -9.69
N TYR A 106 -5.27 9.76 -9.73
CA TYR A 106 -4.31 9.26 -10.73
C TYR A 106 -4.78 9.50 -12.17
N TYR A 107 -6.08 9.34 -12.41
CA TYR A 107 -6.67 9.48 -13.74
C TYR A 107 -6.81 10.94 -14.19
N LYS A 108 -6.56 11.93 -13.34
CA LYS A 108 -6.68 13.34 -13.75
C LYS A 108 -5.58 13.73 -14.75
N PRO A 109 -5.89 14.56 -15.77
CA PRO A 109 -4.87 15.21 -16.58
C PRO A 109 -3.91 16.02 -15.70
N GLY A 110 -2.60 15.97 -15.99
CA GLY A 110 -1.58 16.69 -15.21
C GLY A 110 -1.36 16.17 -13.78
N PHE A 111 -1.88 14.98 -13.45
CA PHE A 111 -1.55 14.27 -12.20
C PHE A 111 -0.03 14.05 -12.09
N HIS A 112 0.50 14.27 -10.89
CA HIS A 112 1.85 13.89 -10.49
C HIS A 112 1.81 13.38 -9.05
N PRO A 113 2.47 12.26 -8.69
CA PRO A 113 2.40 11.71 -7.34
C PRO A 113 2.84 12.66 -6.22
N TRP A 114 3.78 13.57 -6.49
CA TRP A 114 4.19 14.63 -5.55
C TRP A 114 3.07 15.61 -5.16
N LYS A 115 2.00 15.73 -5.96
CA LYS A 115 0.83 16.57 -5.60
C LYS A 115 -0.04 15.93 -4.52
N VAL A 116 0.19 14.65 -4.22
CA VAL A 116 -0.51 13.93 -3.16
C VAL A 116 0.25 14.15 -1.86
N LYS A 117 -0.39 14.85 -0.92
CA LYS A 117 0.18 15.13 0.42
C LYS A 117 0.68 13.84 1.06
N GLU A 118 1.91 13.88 1.55
CA GLU A 118 2.52 12.79 2.30
C GLU A 118 1.71 12.48 3.57
N MET A 119 1.88 11.26 4.08
CA MET A 119 1.30 10.92 5.37
C MET A 119 1.90 11.83 6.45
N PRO A 120 1.11 12.37 7.39
CA PRO A 120 1.63 13.22 8.47
C PRO A 120 2.79 12.57 9.26
N SER A 121 2.79 11.24 9.35
CA SER A 121 3.82 10.43 10.01
C SER A 121 5.17 10.36 9.27
N TYR A 122 5.20 10.70 7.97
CA TYR A 122 6.43 10.72 7.16
C TYR A 122 7.45 11.71 7.73
N GLY A 123 7.02 12.95 7.98
CA GLY A 123 7.89 13.99 8.54
C GLY A 123 8.37 13.67 9.96
N THR A 124 7.59 12.92 10.76
CA THR A 124 8.02 12.46 12.09
C THR A 124 9.13 11.42 11.98
N TRP A 125 9.00 10.46 11.05
CA TRP A 125 10.03 9.45 10.83
C TRP A 125 11.35 10.10 10.41
N LEU A 126 11.31 10.98 9.40
CA LEU A 126 12.50 11.69 8.90
C LEU A 126 13.21 12.46 10.01
N LYS A 127 12.48 13.30 10.76
CA LYS A 127 13.06 14.11 11.84
C LYS A 127 13.75 13.27 12.91
N VAL A 128 13.17 12.12 13.26
CA VAL A 128 13.77 11.24 14.27
C VAL A 128 14.99 10.54 13.70
N PHE A 129 14.89 10.03 12.47
CA PHE A 129 16.00 9.34 11.81
C PHE A 129 17.20 10.28 11.57
N GLU A 130 16.99 11.49 11.05
CA GLU A 130 18.04 12.49 10.84
C GLU A 130 18.74 12.88 12.15
N ARG A 131 18.02 12.91 13.26
CA ARG A 131 18.57 13.26 14.58
C ARG A 131 19.36 12.12 15.22
N THR A 132 18.90 10.88 15.08
CA THR A 132 19.45 9.75 15.86
C THR A 132 20.26 8.75 15.03
N GLY A 133 20.07 8.71 13.72
CA GLY A 133 20.59 7.66 12.84
C GLY A 133 20.01 6.26 13.12
N ASP A 134 19.02 6.15 14.01
CA ASP A 134 18.47 4.88 14.48
C ASP A 134 17.10 4.60 13.84
N PRO A 135 17.01 3.59 12.95
CA PRO A 135 15.76 3.23 12.28
C PRO A 135 14.72 2.64 13.24
N ILE A 136 15.12 2.06 14.38
CA ILE A 136 14.18 1.55 15.40
C ILE A 136 13.52 2.72 16.11
N ALA A 137 14.30 3.71 16.56
CA ALA A 137 13.76 4.93 17.16
C ALA A 137 12.81 5.65 16.20
N ALA A 138 13.17 5.78 14.93
CA ALA A 138 12.33 6.41 13.89
C ALA A 138 11.05 5.60 13.62
N GLY A 139 11.15 4.28 13.49
CA GLY A 139 10.00 3.39 13.32
C GLY A 139 9.03 3.45 14.51
N ASN A 140 9.56 3.52 15.73
CA ASN A 140 8.75 3.66 16.95
C ASN A 140 8.04 5.02 17.00
N ALA A 141 8.72 6.09 16.61
CA ALA A 141 8.13 7.42 16.55
C ALA A 141 7.03 7.54 15.48
N LEU A 142 7.24 6.94 14.31
CA LEU A 142 6.22 6.83 13.27
C LEU A 142 5.00 6.05 13.75
N HIS A 143 5.22 4.93 14.46
CA HIS A 143 4.16 4.15 15.07
C HIS A 143 3.40 4.94 16.15
N ALA A 144 4.11 5.76 16.95
CA ALA A 144 3.52 6.63 17.95
C ALA A 144 2.67 7.77 17.33
N ALA A 145 3.15 8.37 16.24
CA ALA A 145 2.55 9.55 15.60
C ALA A 145 1.36 9.25 14.66
N GLY A 146 1.11 7.99 14.30
CA GLY A 146 -0.08 7.58 13.54
C GLY A 146 -1.39 7.55 14.35
N GLN A 147 -1.52 8.40 15.37
CA GLN A 147 -2.72 8.61 16.18
C GLN A 147 -3.67 9.61 15.52
#